data_AF-A0A843XPZ1-F1
#
_entry.id   AF-A0A843XPZ1-F1
#
_cell.length_a   1.000
_cell.length_b   1.000
_cell.length_c   1.000
_cell.angle_alpha   90.00
_cell.angle_beta   90.00
_cell.angle_gamma   90.00
#
_symmetry.space_group_name_H-M   'P 1'
#
loop_
_entity.id
_entity.type
_entity.pdbx_description
1 polymer ?
#
loop_
_entity_poly.entity_id
_entity_poly.type
_entity_poly.pdbx_seq_one_letter_code
_entity_poly.pdbx_strand_id
1 'polypeptide(L)'
;MDYGLVWMRRDYWESYCHRWATGLWQERSQVAKRNRAAHPEKNVHTSGSVSYATHSQKLRHELERAPTFRELFDRTHKRKGTDDYVSESAHTISETYDKTMADRYADGTP
;
A
#
# COMPACT_ATOMS: atom_id res chain seq x y z
N MET A 1 21.07 4.52 26.58
CA MET A 1 19.62 4.23 26.52
C MET A 1 19.47 2.84 25.95
N ASP A 2 18.87 1.93 26.72
CA ASP A 2 18.49 0.61 26.22
C ASP A 2 17.18 0.78 25.44
N TYR A 3 17.25 0.73 24.12
CA TYR A 3 16.10 0.92 23.22
C TYR A 3 15.32 -0.39 23.01
N GLY A 4 15.58 -1.43 23.79
CA GLY A 4 14.85 -2.69 23.74
C GLY A 4 13.34 -2.51 23.97
N LEU A 5 12.53 -3.13 23.13
CA LEU A 5 11.08 -3.16 23.30
C LEU A 5 10.74 -3.95 24.58
N VAL A 6 9.97 -3.36 25.50
CA VAL A 6 9.67 -3.93 26.85
C VAL A 6 9.05 -5.34 26.79
N TRP A 7 8.36 -5.66 25.69
CA TRP A 7 7.71 -6.95 25.48
C TRP A 7 8.60 -7.99 24.77
N MET A 8 9.77 -7.59 24.25
CA MET A 8 10.70 -8.46 23.54
C MET A 8 11.88 -8.80 24.45
N ARG A 9 12.26 -10.08 24.53
CA ARG A 9 13.48 -10.45 25.26
C ARG A 9 14.69 -9.77 24.65
N ARG A 10 15.59 -9.33 25.52
CA ARG A 10 16.77 -8.54 25.16
C ARG A 10 17.69 -9.26 24.16
N ASP A 11 17.87 -10.57 24.31
CA ASP A 11 18.71 -11.37 23.43
C ASP A 11 18.18 -11.44 21.99
N TYR A 12 16.86 -11.53 21.81
CA TYR A 12 16.26 -11.43 20.47
C TYR A 12 16.43 -10.03 19.88
N TRP A 13 16.19 -8.98 20.68
CA TRP A 13 16.39 -7.59 20.23
C TRP A 13 17.83 -7.36 19.76
N GLU A 14 18.82 -7.75 20.56
CA GLU A 14 20.24 -7.64 20.22
C GLU A 14 20.59 -8.43 18.96
N SER A 15 20.02 -9.63 18.78
CA SER A 15 20.19 -10.42 17.55
C SER A 15 19.65 -9.70 16.31
N TYR A 16 18.46 -9.09 16.39
CA TYR A 16 17.91 -8.29 15.29
C TYR A 16 18.77 -7.05 15.00
N CYS A 17 19.20 -6.33 16.03
CA CYS A 17 20.10 -5.19 15.87
C CYS A 17 21.40 -5.59 15.17
N HIS A 18 22.02 -6.70 15.57
CA HIS A 18 23.22 -7.22 14.92
C HIS A 18 22.95 -7.55 13.45
N ARG A 19 21.82 -8.21 13.15
CA ARG A 19 21.45 -8.55 11.78
C ARG A 19 21.25 -7.30 10.93
N TRP A 20 20.51 -6.30 11.41
CA TRP A 20 20.29 -5.04 10.70
C TRP A 20 21.55 -4.19 10.56
N ALA A 21 22.51 -4.34 11.47
CA ALA A 21 23.81 -3.67 11.40
C ALA A 21 24.75 -4.27 10.33
N THR A 22 24.45 -5.46 9.78
CA THR A 22 25.27 -6.03 8.70
C THR A 22 25.24 -5.15 7.45
N GLY A 23 26.38 -5.04 6.74
CA GLY A 23 26.49 -4.22 5.53
C GLY A 23 25.44 -4.55 4.46
N LEU A 24 25.14 -5.85 4.29
CA LEU A 24 24.07 -6.30 3.39
C LEU A 24 22.71 -5.67 3.71
N TRP A 25 22.31 -5.63 4.99
CA TRP A 25 21.03 -5.05 5.38
C TRP A 25 21.03 -3.53 5.29
N GLN A 26 22.14 -2.89 5.64
CA GLN A 26 22.29 -1.45 5.50
C GLN A 26 22.17 -1.04 4.03
N GLU A 27 22.82 -1.74 3.11
CA GLU A 27 22.72 -1.49 1.67
C GLU A 27 21.28 -1.64 1.18
N ARG A 28 20.61 -2.74 1.52
CA ARG A 28 19.18 -2.95 1.17
C ARG A 28 18.29 -1.84 1.73
N SER A 29 18.55 -1.40 2.95
CA SER A 29 17.83 -0.30 3.59
C SER A 29 18.04 1.03 2.84
N GLN A 30 19.28 1.34 2.44
CA GLN A 30 19.58 2.55 1.66
C GLN A 30 18.96 2.51 0.27
N VAL A 31 19.02 1.38 -0.43
CA VAL A 31 18.35 1.20 -1.73
C VAL A 31 16.85 1.40 -1.57
N ALA A 32 16.21 0.75 -0.59
CA ALA A 32 14.79 0.93 -0.33
C ALA A 32 14.42 2.39 0.00
N LYS A 33 15.27 3.09 0.77
CA LYS A 33 15.10 4.51 1.07
C LYS A 33 15.18 5.37 -0.19
N ARG A 34 16.20 5.14 -1.04
CA ARG A 34 16.37 5.85 -2.32
C ARG A 34 15.19 5.60 -3.26
N ASN A 35 14.71 4.36 -3.36
CA ASN A 35 13.56 4.02 -4.20
C ASN A 35 12.29 4.74 -3.75
N ARG A 36 12.03 4.80 -2.43
CA ARG A 36 10.89 5.57 -1.89
C ARG A 36 11.04 7.07 -2.15
N ALA A 37 12.26 7.61 -2.03
CA ALA A 37 12.54 9.02 -2.26
C ALA A 37 12.50 9.42 -3.75
N ALA A 38 12.77 8.49 -4.66
CA ALA A 38 12.71 8.72 -6.10
C ALA A 38 11.27 8.85 -6.62
N HIS A 39 10.31 8.22 -5.94
CA HIS A 39 8.89 8.22 -6.30
C HIS A 39 7.99 8.42 -5.07
N PRO A 40 8.07 9.58 -4.39
CA PRO A 40 7.34 9.83 -3.16
C PRO A 40 5.82 9.72 -3.35
N GLU A 41 5.30 10.08 -4.53
CA GLU A 41 3.89 10.08 -4.89
C GLU A 41 3.33 8.68 -5.21
N LYS A 42 4.19 7.72 -5.60
CA LYS A 42 3.76 6.39 -6.06
C LYS A 42 3.53 5.38 -4.94
N ASN A 43 3.98 5.71 -3.72
CA ASN A 43 3.95 4.80 -2.57
C ASN A 43 2.95 5.27 -1.49
N VAL A 44 2.02 6.17 -1.83
CA VAL A 44 1.06 6.74 -0.89
C VAL A 44 -0.22 5.92 -0.88
N HIS A 45 -0.62 5.45 0.29
CA HIS A 45 -1.88 4.73 0.53
C HIS A 45 -2.51 5.24 1.84
N THR A 46 -3.84 5.23 1.92
CA THR A 46 -4.60 5.58 3.14
C THR A 46 -5.00 4.36 3.97
N SER A 47 -4.67 3.15 3.53
CA SER A 47 -5.00 1.88 4.21
C SER A 47 -4.25 1.64 5.53
N GLY A 48 -3.17 2.39 5.78
CA GLY A 48 -2.29 2.14 6.92
C GLY A 48 -1.70 0.73 6.90
N SER A 49 -1.60 0.09 8.06
CA SER A 49 -1.08 -1.28 8.20
C SER A 49 -2.11 -2.38 7.89
N VAL A 50 -3.29 -2.03 7.39
CA VAL A 50 -4.34 -2.99 7.07
C VAL A 50 -4.12 -3.52 5.65
N SER A 51 -4.20 -4.84 5.49
CA SER A 51 -3.99 -5.47 4.19
C SER A 51 -5.15 -5.18 3.22
N TYR A 52 -4.84 -5.25 1.92
CA TYR A 52 -5.84 -5.13 0.86
C TYR A 52 -6.95 -6.19 0.97
N ALA A 53 -6.60 -7.41 1.39
CA ALA A 53 -7.56 -8.49 1.63
C ALA A 53 -8.53 -8.16 2.77
N THR A 54 -8.02 -7.58 3.87
CA THR A 54 -8.86 -7.14 4.98
C THR A 54 -9.78 -5.98 4.56
N HIS A 55 -9.28 -5.04 3.76
CA HIS A 55 -10.13 -3.98 3.17
C HIS A 55 -11.22 -4.57 2.27
N SER A 56 -10.89 -5.57 1.45
CA SER A 56 -11.85 -6.25 0.57
C SER A 56 -12.97 -6.93 1.37
N GLN A 57 -12.63 -7.64 2.46
CA GLN A 57 -13.62 -8.29 3.32
C GLN A 57 -14.54 -7.28 4.01
N LYS A 58 -13.98 -6.19 4.54
CA LYS A 58 -14.77 -5.10 5.14
C LYS A 58 -15.73 -4.50 4.11
N LEU A 59 -15.23 -4.18 2.93
CA LEU A 59 -16.03 -3.58 1.87
C LEU A 59 -17.09 -4.53 1.34
N ARG A 60 -16.82 -5.85 1.30
CA ARG A 60 -17.82 -6.87 0.98
C ARG A 60 -18.98 -6.85 1.97
N HIS A 61 -18.69 -6.73 3.26
CA HIS A 61 -19.73 -6.64 4.29
C HIS A 61 -20.49 -5.31 4.19
N GLU A 62 -19.81 -4.20 3.92
CA GLU A 62 -20.43 -2.87 3.77
C GLU A 62 -21.37 -2.80 2.54
N LEU A 63 -21.04 -3.48 1.44
CA LEU A 63 -21.81 -3.46 0.19
C LEU A 63 -22.79 -4.63 0.03
N GLU A 64 -22.73 -5.63 0.92
CA GLU A 64 -23.47 -6.90 0.82
C GLU A 64 -23.22 -7.68 -0.49
N ARG A 65 -22.11 -7.38 -1.16
CA ARG A 65 -21.66 -8.05 -2.40
C ARG A 65 -20.14 -8.02 -2.50
N ALA A 66 -19.57 -8.77 -3.44
CA ALA A 66 -18.15 -8.64 -3.73
C ALA A 66 -17.83 -7.21 -4.22
N PRO A 67 -16.82 -6.52 -3.64
CA PRO A 67 -16.39 -5.23 -4.14
C PRO A 67 -15.67 -5.41 -5.48
N THR A 68 -15.87 -4.45 -6.37
CA THR A 68 -15.06 -4.36 -7.58
C THR A 68 -13.64 -3.94 -7.22
N PHE A 69 -12.68 -4.20 -8.14
CA PHE A 69 -11.32 -3.70 -7.98
C PHE A 69 -11.29 -2.17 -7.82
N ARG A 70 -12.15 -1.46 -8.56
CA ARG A 70 -12.20 0.01 -8.53
C ARG A 70 -12.65 0.53 -7.17
N GLU A 71 -13.71 -0.04 -6.59
CA GLU A 71 -14.19 0.37 -5.25
C GLU A 71 -13.13 0.12 -4.17
N LEU A 72 -12.40 -0.99 -4.28
CA LEU A 72 -11.34 -1.32 -3.34
C LEU A 72 -10.09 -0.44 -3.52
N PHE A 73 -9.78 -0.06 -4.77
CA PHE A 73 -8.74 0.91 -5.08
C PHE A 73 -9.08 2.28 -4.48
N ASP A 74 -10.28 2.80 -4.72
CA ASP A 74 -10.77 4.07 -4.17
C ASP A 74 -10.70 4.07 -2.63
N ARG A 75 -11.15 2.98 -1.99
CA ARG A 75 -11.10 2.81 -0.52
C ARG A 75 -9.69 2.95 0.07
N THR A 76 -8.65 2.64 -0.71
CA THR A 76 -7.25 2.59 -0.24
C THR A 76 -6.38 3.73 -0.78
N HIS A 77 -6.88 4.50 -1.75
CA HIS A 77 -6.13 5.55 -2.43
C HIS A 77 -6.86 6.91 -2.49
N LYS A 78 -8.05 7.03 -1.91
CA LYS A 78 -8.70 8.33 -1.65
C LYS A 78 -8.50 8.78 -0.21
N ARG A 79 -8.49 10.10 -0.02
CA ARG A 79 -8.41 10.72 1.32
C ARG A 79 -9.74 10.54 2.04
N LYS A 80 -9.68 10.27 3.34
CA LYS A 80 -10.90 10.05 4.14
C LYS A 80 -11.75 11.32 4.15
N GLY A 81 -13.02 11.20 3.77
CA GLY A 81 -13.99 12.30 3.81
C GLY A 81 -13.90 13.25 2.61
N THR A 82 -13.06 12.94 1.61
CA THR A 82 -13.07 13.63 0.31
C THR A 82 -13.09 12.59 -0.81
N ASP A 83 -13.32 13.03 -2.04
CA ASP A 83 -13.20 12.17 -3.22
C ASP A 83 -11.81 12.28 -3.88
N ASP A 84 -10.89 13.02 -3.24
CA ASP A 84 -9.56 13.30 -3.79
C ASP A 84 -8.63 12.11 -3.61
N TYR A 85 -7.84 11.84 -4.64
CA TYR A 85 -6.77 10.86 -4.55
C TYR A 85 -5.63 11.34 -3.65
N VAL A 86 -4.96 10.38 -3.04
CA VAL A 86 -3.80 10.63 -2.18
C VAL A 86 -2.58 11.13 -2.97
N SER A 87 -2.54 10.85 -4.28
CA SER A 87 -1.54 11.34 -5.21
C SER A 87 -2.05 11.38 -6.65
N GLU A 88 -1.41 12.20 -7.49
CA GLU A 88 -1.68 12.26 -8.94
C GLU A 88 -1.47 10.89 -9.61
N SER A 89 -0.47 10.13 -9.18
CA SER A 89 -0.25 8.78 -9.71
C SER A 89 -1.44 7.86 -9.46
N ALA A 90 -2.07 7.92 -8.27
CA ALA A 90 -3.26 7.13 -8.00
C ALA A 90 -4.45 7.56 -8.88
N HIS A 91 -4.60 8.88 -9.10
CA HIS A 91 -5.61 9.41 -10.03
C HIS A 91 -5.38 8.90 -11.46
N THR A 92 -4.16 9.04 -12.00
CA THR A 92 -3.80 8.56 -13.34
C THR A 92 -4.01 7.06 -13.51
N ILE A 93 -3.69 6.24 -12.49
CA ILE A 93 -3.94 4.79 -12.53
C ILE A 93 -5.44 4.51 -12.62
N SER A 94 -6.24 5.22 -11.84
CA SER A 94 -7.71 5.13 -11.86
C SER A 94 -8.27 5.49 -13.24
N GLU A 95 -7.88 6.63 -13.81
CA GLU A 95 -8.34 7.07 -15.13
C GLU A 95 -7.91 6.10 -16.23
N THR A 96 -6.68 5.61 -16.17
CA THR A 96 -6.16 4.62 -17.13
C THR A 96 -6.96 3.32 -17.05
N TYR A 97 -7.25 2.85 -15.83
CA TYR A 97 -8.07 1.67 -15.62
C TYR A 97 -9.46 1.83 -16.26
N ASP A 98 -10.13 2.96 -16.03
CA ASP A 98 -11.46 3.22 -16.59
C ASP A 98 -11.44 3.24 -18.12
N LYS A 99 -10.46 3.92 -18.73
CA LYS A 99 -10.27 3.94 -20.18
C LYS A 99 -10.05 2.54 -20.74
N THR A 100 -9.14 1.77 -20.13
CA THR A 100 -8.81 0.41 -20.58
C THR A 100 -10.01 -0.53 -20.46
N MET A 101 -10.82 -0.38 -19.41
CA MET A 101 -12.04 -1.18 -19.26
C MET A 101 -13.10 -0.76 -20.28
N ALA A 102 -13.30 0.54 -20.50
CA ALA A 102 -14.22 1.04 -21.52
C ALA A 102 -13.85 0.51 -22.91
N ASP A 103 -12.58 0.56 -23.30
CA ASP A 103 -12.11 0.04 -24.59
C ASP A 103 -12.37 -1.47 -24.72
N ARG A 104 -12.01 -2.26 -23.69
CA ARG A 104 -12.21 -3.72 -23.72
C ARG A 104 -13.68 -4.15 -23.80
N TYR A 105 -14.58 -3.40 -23.18
CA TYR A 105 -16.01 -3.71 -23.21
C TYR A 105 -16.74 -3.02 -24.37
N ALA A 106 -16.14 -2.02 -25.03
CA ALA A 106 -16.65 -1.42 -26.27
C ALA A 106 -16.40 -2.33 -27.49
N ASP A 107 -15.33 -3.13 -27.47
CA ASP A 107 -14.97 -4.09 -28.54
C ASP A 107 -15.79 -5.40 -28.51
N GLY A 108 -16.83 -5.49 -27.67
CA GLY A 108 -17.94 -6.42 -27.85
C GLY A 108 -17.60 -7.92 -27.87
N THR A 109 -16.56 -8.37 -27.18
CA THR A 109 -16.29 -9.81 -27.04
C THR A 109 -16.48 -10.26 -25.58
N PRO A 110 -17.37 -11.24 -25.28
CA PRO A 110 -17.58 -11.74 -23.93
C PRO A 110 -16.37 -12.47 -23.34
#